data_AF-A0A7C3I4N2-F1
#
_entry.id   AF-A0A7C3I4N2-F1
#
_cell.length_a   1.000
_cell.length_b   1.000
_cell.length_c   1.000
_cell.angle_alpha   90.00
_cell.angle_beta   90.00
_cell.angle_gamma   90.00
#
_symmetry.space_group_name_H-M   'P 1'
#
loop_
_entity.id
_entity.type
_entity.pdbx_description
1 polymer ?
#
loop_
_entity_poly.entity_id
_entity_poly.type
_entity_poly.pdbx_seq_one_letter_code
_entity_poly.pdbx_strand_id
1 'polypeptide(L)'
;MADIVQLLLFIIIATLLLYFGYSLFFGFSTKKPHRYFKNPEEGKPGEPRTCPVCSAKLAPGERVKSSAFPSMNGSDRLMHIYGCIYCLSGERKRVCPVCSTTLSAQDVLVARLFDKPGRSHVHVLGCSRCRPSGISK
;
A
#
# COMPACT_ATOMS: atom_id res chain seq x y z
N MET A 1 47.03 -16.91 -38.70
CA MET A 1 46.73 -15.60 -38.08
C MET A 1 45.24 -15.28 -38.12
N ALA A 2 44.54 -15.52 -39.24
CA ALA A 2 43.10 -15.30 -39.34
C ALA A 2 42.27 -16.11 -38.30
N ASP A 3 42.64 -17.38 -38.05
CA ASP A 3 41.89 -18.24 -37.11
C ASP A 3 41.97 -17.77 -35.65
N ILE A 4 43.13 -17.25 -35.25
CA ILE A 4 43.35 -16.69 -33.91
C ILE A 4 42.51 -15.42 -33.72
N VAL A 5 42.44 -14.57 -34.75
CA VAL A 5 41.63 -13.35 -34.73
C VAL A 5 40.14 -13.69 -34.66
N GLN A 6 39.70 -14.73 -35.38
CA GLN A 6 38.31 -15.18 -35.37
C GLN A 6 37.90 -15.78 -34.01
N LEU A 7 38.78 -16.53 -33.35
CA LEU A 7 38.55 -17.05 -31.99
C LEU A 7 38.44 -15.91 -30.95
N LEU A 8 39.32 -14.89 -31.02
CA LEU A 8 39.26 -13.75 -30.12
C LEU A 8 37.95 -12.95 -30.28
N LEU A 9 37.46 -12.81 -31.51
CA LEU A 9 36.23 -12.09 -31.80
C LEU A 9 34.99 -12.80 -31.20
N PHE A 10 34.94 -14.13 -31.26
CA PHE A 10 33.85 -14.89 -30.63
C PHE A 10 33.87 -14.80 -29.10
N ILE A 11 35.05 -14.80 -28.47
CA ILE A 11 35.18 -14.66 -27.02
C ILE A 11 34.69 -13.28 -26.56
N ILE A 12 35.02 -12.22 -27.30
CA ILE A 12 34.57 -10.85 -27.01
C ILE A 12 33.05 -10.74 -27.15
N ILE A 13 32.46 -11.32 -28.19
CA ILE A 13 31.00 -11.31 -28.38
C ILE A 13 30.31 -12.10 -27.26
N ALA A 14 30.81 -13.29 -26.90
CA ALA A 14 30.24 -14.11 -25.85
C ALA A 14 30.27 -13.41 -24.49
N THR A 15 31.39 -12.78 -24.14
CA THR A 15 31.54 -12.01 -22.90
C THR A 15 30.65 -10.78 -22.86
N LEU A 16 30.50 -10.05 -23.98
CA LEU A 16 29.57 -8.93 -24.10
C LEU A 16 28.11 -9.36 -23.91
N LEU A 17 27.69 -10.45 -24.56
CA LEU A 17 26.32 -10.96 -24.44
C LEU A 17 26.02 -11.44 -23.01
N LEU A 18 26.97 -12.11 -22.37
CA LEU A 18 26.84 -12.56 -20.99
C LEU A 18 26.74 -11.35 -20.03
N TYR A 19 27.60 -10.35 -20.20
CA TYR A 19 27.56 -9.12 -19.40
C TYR A 19 26.23 -8.36 -19.59
N PHE A 20 25.76 -8.22 -20.84
CA PHE A 20 24.51 -7.55 -21.14
C PHE A 20 23.30 -8.28 -20.54
N GLY A 21 23.26 -9.61 -20.66
CA GLY A 21 22.24 -10.44 -20.03
C GLY A 21 22.25 -10.35 -18.50
N TYR A 22 23.44 -10.39 -17.88
CA TYR A 22 23.59 -10.26 -16.43
C TYR A 22 23.14 -8.88 -15.92
N SER A 23 23.50 -7.81 -16.64
CA SER A 23 23.11 -6.43 -16.33
C SER A 23 21.59 -6.24 -16.37
N LEU A 24 20.91 -6.79 -17.38
CA LEU A 24 19.44 -6.72 -17.45
C LEU A 24 18.76 -7.52 -16.34
N PHE A 25 19.32 -8.66 -15.94
CA PHE A 25 18.71 -9.52 -14.92
C PHE A 25 18.95 -8.98 -13.49
N PHE A 26 20.14 -8.44 -13.20
CA PHE A 26 20.46 -7.92 -11.86
C PHE A 26 20.19 -6.42 -11.69
N GLY A 27 20.02 -5.66 -12.78
CA GLY A 27 19.87 -4.20 -12.74
C GLY A 27 18.51 -3.65 -12.28
N PHE A 28 17.49 -4.50 -12.10
CA PHE A 28 16.09 -4.04 -11.99
C PHE A 28 15.43 -4.09 -10.60
N SER A 29 16.18 -4.26 -9.50
CA SER A 29 15.55 -4.21 -8.17
C SER A 29 16.43 -3.64 -7.08
N THR A 30 16.81 -2.37 -7.21
CA THR A 30 17.09 -1.53 -6.05
C THR A 30 15.77 -1.10 -5.39
N LYS A 31 15.05 -2.05 -4.79
CA LYS A 31 13.97 -1.71 -3.85
C LYS A 31 14.63 -1.03 -2.66
N LYS A 32 14.64 0.31 -2.63
CA LYS A 32 15.11 1.07 -1.47
C LYS A 32 14.36 0.55 -0.23
N PRO A 33 15.04 0.17 0.86
CA PRO A 33 14.37 -0.27 2.07
C PRO A 33 13.45 0.85 2.55
N HIS A 34 12.19 0.50 2.80
CA HIS A 34 11.16 1.44 3.20
C HIS A 34 11.55 2.05 4.55
N ARG A 35 11.98 3.32 4.57
CA ARG A 35 12.34 4.01 5.81
C ARG A 35 11.06 4.30 6.59
N TYR A 36 10.94 3.70 7.77
CA TYR A 36 9.92 4.06 8.76
C TYR A 36 10.20 5.48 9.26
N PHE A 37 9.29 6.41 9.05
CA PHE A 37 9.43 7.78 9.52
C PHE A 37 8.68 7.96 10.83
N LYS A 38 9.40 8.15 11.93
CA LYS A 38 8.81 8.31 13.28
C LYS A 38 7.82 9.48 13.40
N ASN A 39 7.88 10.47 12.50
CA ASN A 39 6.94 11.59 12.43
C ASN A 39 6.51 11.82 10.96
N PRO A 40 5.49 11.11 10.47
CA PRO A 40 4.96 11.37 9.14
C PRO A 40 4.19 12.70 9.11
N GLU A 41 4.24 13.41 7.99
CA GLU A 41 3.44 14.62 7.79
C GLU A 41 1.93 14.33 7.87
N GLU A 42 1.15 15.31 8.30
CA GLU A 42 -0.31 15.22 8.24
C GLU A 42 -0.79 15.52 6.83
N GLY A 43 -1.49 14.56 6.22
CA GLY A 43 -2.10 14.71 4.90
C GLY A 43 -3.44 15.42 4.99
N LYS A 44 -3.83 16.09 3.91
CA LYS A 44 -5.16 16.72 3.82
C LYS A 44 -6.24 15.65 3.56
N PRO A 45 -7.49 15.84 4.03
CA PRO A 45 -8.60 14.96 3.70
C PRO A 45 -8.77 14.84 2.17
N GLY A 46 -8.85 13.60 1.66
CA GLY A 46 -8.98 13.32 0.22
C GLY A 46 -7.66 13.28 -0.55
N GLU A 47 -6.53 13.62 0.06
CA GLU A 47 -5.21 13.48 -0.58
C GLU A 47 -4.85 11.98 -0.71
N PRO A 48 -4.32 11.54 -1.87
CA PRO A 48 -3.93 10.15 -2.06
C PRO A 48 -2.89 9.73 -1.03
N ARG A 49 -3.00 8.48 -0.56
CA ARG A 49 -2.09 7.88 0.44
C ARG A 49 -2.13 8.55 1.81
N THR A 50 -3.28 9.10 2.21
CA THR A 50 -3.49 9.57 3.58
C THR A 50 -4.27 8.54 4.39
N CYS A 51 -3.83 8.24 5.62
CA CYS A 51 -4.54 7.35 6.50
C CYS A 51 -5.83 8.00 7.03
N PRO A 52 -7.02 7.39 6.87
CA PRO A 52 -8.29 7.98 7.32
C PRO A 52 -8.49 7.96 8.84
N VAL A 53 -7.66 7.21 9.58
CA VAL A 53 -7.79 7.04 11.05
C VAL A 53 -6.97 8.07 11.84
N CYS A 54 -5.82 8.47 11.32
CA CYS A 54 -4.85 9.32 12.04
C CYS A 54 -4.27 10.44 11.18
N SER A 55 -4.83 10.68 9.99
CA SER A 55 -4.39 11.67 8.99
C SER A 55 -2.91 11.61 8.57
N ALA A 56 -2.15 10.57 8.97
CA ALA A 56 -0.76 10.42 8.56
C ALA A 56 -0.64 10.17 7.05
N LYS A 57 0.26 10.91 6.40
CA LYS A 57 0.64 10.71 5.00
C LYS A 57 1.58 9.52 4.89
N LEU A 58 1.19 8.52 4.09
CA LEU A 58 1.91 7.27 3.91
C LEU A 58 2.99 7.43 2.82
N ALA A 59 4.18 6.90 3.11
CA ALA A 59 5.25 6.86 2.14
C ALA A 59 4.98 5.83 1.01
N PRO A 60 5.69 5.90 -0.13
CA PRO A 60 5.48 4.96 -1.23
C PRO A 60 5.85 3.51 -0.83
N GLY A 61 4.83 2.66 -0.68
CA GLY A 61 4.99 1.24 -0.29
C GLY A 61 4.31 0.91 1.05
N GLU A 62 4.12 1.92 1.89
CA GLU A 62 3.29 1.86 3.08
C GLU A 62 1.82 1.72 2.72
N ARG A 63 1.11 0.83 3.43
CA ARG A 63 -0.31 0.55 3.21
C ARG A 63 -1.09 0.60 4.51
N VAL A 64 -2.38 0.87 4.36
CA VAL A 64 -3.34 0.78 5.46
C VAL A 64 -3.76 -0.68 5.60
N LYS A 65 -3.72 -1.21 6.82
CA LYS A 65 -4.24 -2.54 7.12
C LYS A 65 -5.76 -2.49 7.05
N SER A 66 -6.32 -3.31 6.15
CA SER A 66 -7.75 -3.39 5.90
C SER A 66 -8.18 -4.78 5.47
N SER A 67 -9.39 -5.17 5.85
CA SER A 67 -10.04 -6.41 5.41
C SER A 67 -11.27 -6.05 4.57
N ALA A 68 -11.26 -6.43 3.29
CA ALA A 68 -12.42 -6.31 2.42
C ALA A 68 -13.19 -7.64 2.40
N PHE A 69 -14.50 -7.57 2.59
CA PHE A 69 -15.39 -8.73 2.55
C PHE A 69 -15.94 -8.93 1.13
N PRO A 70 -16.21 -10.17 0.71
CA PRO A 70 -16.84 -10.43 -0.57
C PRO A 70 -18.23 -9.79 -0.61
N SER A 71 -18.60 -9.20 -1.75
CA SER A 71 -19.96 -8.71 -1.96
C SER A 71 -20.88 -9.88 -2.21
N MET A 72 -22.03 -9.91 -1.52
CA MET A 72 -23.04 -10.94 -1.74
C MET A 72 -23.95 -10.63 -2.94
N ASN A 73 -24.27 -9.37 -3.23
CA ASN A 73 -25.32 -9.01 -4.20
C ASN A 73 -25.12 -7.64 -4.91
N GLY A 74 -23.94 -7.01 -4.84
CA GLY A 74 -23.75 -5.63 -5.35
C GLY A 74 -22.35 -5.31 -5.88
N SER A 75 -22.23 -4.18 -6.57
CA SER A 75 -20.95 -3.62 -7.06
C SER A 75 -20.10 -2.98 -5.95
N ASP A 76 -20.62 -2.92 -4.72
CA ASP A 76 -19.95 -2.42 -3.54
C ASP A 76 -19.59 -3.56 -2.56
N ARG A 77 -18.37 -3.48 -2.02
CA ARG A 77 -17.87 -4.40 -1.01
C ARG A 77 -17.75 -3.69 0.33
N LEU A 78 -18.13 -4.38 1.40
CA LEU A 78 -17.87 -3.88 2.74
C LEU A 78 -16.38 -4.04 3.07
N MET A 79 -15.79 -3.05 3.70
CA MET A 79 -14.37 -3.03 4.04
C MET A 79 -14.20 -2.51 5.47
N HIS A 80 -13.42 -3.22 6.27
CA HIS A 80 -12.96 -2.74 7.57
C HIS A 80 -11.55 -2.23 7.45
N ILE A 81 -11.31 -1.04 8.01
CA ILE A 81 -10.03 -0.37 8.01
C ILE A 81 -9.55 -0.31 9.46
N TYR A 82 -8.43 -0.97 9.75
CA TYR A 82 -7.83 -0.99 11.09
C TYR A 82 -6.93 0.23 11.29
N GLY A 83 -6.18 0.61 10.26
CA GLY A 83 -5.26 1.75 10.31
C GLY A 83 -3.92 1.50 9.63
N CYS A 84 -3.06 2.50 9.63
CA CYS A 84 -1.68 2.40 9.14
C CYS A 84 -0.71 1.91 10.22
N ILE A 85 0.54 1.73 9.84
CA ILE A 85 1.61 1.32 10.76
C ILE A 85 1.76 2.28 11.95
N TYR A 86 1.58 3.60 11.74
CA TYR A 86 1.79 4.64 12.76
C TYR A 86 0.70 4.67 13.84
N CYS A 87 -0.56 4.46 13.46
CA CYS A 87 -1.64 4.42 14.42
C CYS A 87 -1.78 3.05 15.10
N LEU A 88 -1.24 1.99 14.49
CA LEU A 88 -1.16 0.67 15.09
C LEU A 88 0.03 0.52 16.04
N SER A 89 1.14 1.22 15.80
CA SER A 89 2.30 1.29 16.70
C SER A 89 2.06 2.14 17.95
N GLY A 90 0.96 2.90 17.99
CA GLY A 90 0.61 3.77 19.12
C GLY A 90 1.24 5.16 19.06
N GLU A 91 1.94 5.51 17.98
CA GLU A 91 2.56 6.84 17.81
C GLU A 91 1.51 7.94 17.56
N ARG A 92 0.37 7.60 16.95
CA ARG A 92 -0.73 8.55 16.69
C ARG A 92 -2.05 8.09 17.25
N LYS A 93 -2.85 9.06 17.68
CA LYS A 93 -4.22 8.84 18.13
C LYS A 93 -5.07 8.37 16.96
N ARG A 94 -5.93 7.39 17.23
CA ARG A 94 -6.93 6.90 16.28
C ARG A 94 -8.22 7.66 16.51
N VAL A 95 -8.67 8.44 15.54
CA VAL A 95 -9.87 9.28 15.65
C VAL A 95 -10.81 8.97 14.51
N CYS A 96 -12.10 8.84 14.81
CA CYS A 96 -13.10 8.59 13.78
C CYS A 96 -13.33 9.90 13.00
N PRO A 97 -13.21 9.92 11.66
CA PRO A 97 -13.48 11.13 10.90
C PRO A 97 -14.96 11.54 10.91
N VAL A 98 -15.87 10.64 11.32
CA VAL A 98 -17.32 10.91 11.33
C VAL A 98 -17.80 11.40 12.69
N CYS A 99 -17.50 10.67 13.77
CA CYS A 99 -17.98 11.02 15.12
C CYS A 99 -16.90 11.67 16.01
N SER A 100 -15.68 11.88 15.50
CA SER A 100 -14.53 12.46 16.22
C SER A 100 -14.16 11.74 17.53
N THR A 101 -14.70 10.54 17.77
CA THR A 101 -14.41 9.75 18.95
C THR A 101 -13.05 9.06 18.81
N THR A 102 -12.30 8.96 19.90
CA THR A 102 -11.06 8.18 19.94
C THR A 102 -11.35 6.68 19.87
N LEU A 103 -10.77 6.00 18.88
CA LEU A 103 -10.90 4.56 18.67
C LEU A 103 -9.87 3.80 19.52
N SER A 104 -10.30 2.69 20.10
CA SER A 104 -9.39 1.71 20.72
C SER A 104 -8.68 0.87 19.65
N ALA A 105 -7.76 0.00 20.09
CA ALA A 105 -7.04 -0.92 19.19
C ALA A 105 -7.99 -1.84 18.40
N GLN A 106 -9.11 -2.23 19.04
CA GLN A 106 -10.12 -3.16 18.53
C GLN A 106 -11.18 -2.47 17.65
N ASP A 107 -11.36 -1.16 17.82
CA ASP A 107 -12.37 -0.41 17.06
C ASP A 107 -11.93 -0.22 15.60
N VAL A 108 -12.79 -0.59 14.65
CA VAL A 108 -12.50 -0.52 13.21
C VAL A 108 -13.29 0.60 12.55
N LEU A 109 -12.74 1.17 11.47
CA LEU A 109 -13.51 2.00 10.56
C LEU A 109 -14.24 1.12 9.54
N VAL A 110 -15.52 1.37 9.37
CA VAL A 110 -16.38 0.74 8.38
C VAL A 110 -16.40 1.62 7.13
N ALA A 111 -16.01 1.03 6.00
CA ALA A 111 -16.00 1.67 4.70
C ALA A 111 -16.67 0.80 3.64
N ARG A 112 -17.09 1.41 2.54
CA ARG A 112 -17.47 0.72 1.32
C ARG A 112 -16.38 0.90 0.27
N LEU A 113 -15.94 -0.21 -0.29
CA LEU A 113 -15.03 -0.28 -1.41
C LEU A 113 -15.86 -0.45 -2.68
N PHE A 114 -15.72 0.50 -3.59
CA PHE A 114 -16.36 0.45 -4.89
C PHE A 114 -15.29 0.16 -5.94
N ASP A 115 -15.41 -1.00 -6.58
CA ASP A 115 -14.48 -1.41 -7.62
C ASP A 115 -15.02 -0.96 -8.97
N LYS A 116 -14.35 0.01 -9.59
CA LYS A 116 -14.56 0.38 -11.00
C LYS A 116 -13.37 -0.12 -11.83
N PRO A 117 -13.56 -0.48 -13.11
CA PRO A 117 -12.46 -0.87 -13.97
C PRO A 117 -11.43 0.27 -14.03
N GLY A 118 -10.22 -0.01 -13.52
CA GLY A 118 -9.08 0.92 -13.49
C GLY A 118 -8.90 1.73 -12.19
N ARG A 119 -9.92 1.91 -11.35
CA ARG A 119 -9.78 2.61 -10.04
C ARG A 119 -10.76 2.08 -9.00
N SER A 120 -10.24 1.69 -7.86
CA SER A 120 -11.04 1.45 -6.66
C SER A 120 -11.13 2.74 -5.83
N HIS A 121 -12.33 3.05 -5.34
CA HIS A 121 -12.53 4.17 -4.42
C HIS A 121 -13.15 3.65 -3.13
N VAL A 122 -12.63 4.16 -2.02
CA VAL A 122 -13.07 3.79 -0.68
C VAL A 122 -13.83 4.96 -0.10
N HIS A 123 -15.06 4.72 0.32
CA HIS A 123 -15.87 5.70 1.03
C HIS A 123 -16.02 5.27 2.50
N VAL A 124 -15.50 6.08 3.41
CA VAL A 124 -15.58 5.82 4.86
C VAL A 124 -16.96 6.20 5.36
N LEU A 125 -17.67 5.25 5.96
CA LEU A 125 -19.03 5.44 6.45
C LEU A 125 -19.08 5.76 7.95
N GLY A 126 -18.10 5.31 8.73
CA GLY A 126 -18.07 5.48 10.19
C GLY A 126 -17.10 4.55 10.89
N CYS A 127 -17.20 4.47 12.21
CA CYS A 127 -16.51 3.49 13.05
C CYS A 127 -17.49 2.44 13.61
N SER A 128 -16.93 1.41 14.25
CA SER A 128 -17.67 0.39 15.00
C SER A 128 -18.72 0.96 15.97
N ARG A 129 -18.46 2.13 16.57
CA ARG A 129 -19.34 2.77 17.54
C ARG A 129 -20.49 3.56 16.91
N CYS A 130 -20.19 4.39 15.90
CA CYS A 130 -21.21 5.22 15.27
C CYS A 130 -22.01 4.47 14.19
N ARG A 131 -21.47 3.35 13.68
CA ARG A 131 -22.13 2.52 12.66
C ARG A 131 -21.96 1.02 12.96
N PRO A 132 -22.70 0.47 13.94
CA PRO A 132 -22.61 -0.94 14.31
C PRO A 132 -23.13 -1.89 13.22
N SER A 133 -24.02 -1.43 12.34
CA SER A 133 -24.64 -2.21 11.25
C SER A 133 -23.67 -2.69 10.17
N GLY A 134 -22.42 -2.24 10.19
CA GLY A 134 -21.36 -2.69 9.28
C GLY A 134 -20.36 -3.67 9.88
N ILE A 135 -20.58 -4.15 11.10
CA ILE A 135 -19.74 -5.17 11.72
C ILE A 135 -20.42 -6.52 11.47
N SER A 136 -19.84 -7.36 10.61
CA SER A 136 -20.27 -8.76 10.53
C SER A 136 -20.02 -9.39 11.90
N LYS A 137 -21.10 -9.83 12.56
CA LYS A 137 -21.02 -10.63 13.79
C LYS A 137 -20.30 -11.94 13.54
#